data_AF-A0A9E3FQX5-F1
#
_entry.id   AF-A0A9E3FQX5-F1
#
_cell.length_a   1.000
_cell.length_b   1.000
_cell.length_c   1.000
_cell.angle_alpha   90.00
_cell.angle_beta   90.00
_cell.angle_gamma   90.00
#
_symmetry.space_group_name_H-M   'P 1'
#
loop_
_entity.id
_entity.type
_entity.pdbx_description
1 polymer ?
#
loop_
_entity_poly.entity_id
_entity_poly.type
_entity_poly.pdbx_seq_one_letter_code
_entity_poly.pdbx_strand_id
1 'polypeptide(L)'
;MFNTHSVEIDWGGRPLRLETGKIARQADGAVIASYGETVVLATVVAAKAPREGVDFLPLTVDYQEKAYAAGRIPGGYFKREGRPTEKETLVSRLIDRPIRPLFVDGWRNETQVIVTALSHDMENDPDVLAMVATSAALTLSGVPFRGPIGAARVGFINDEYVLNPALDEMGETQLDLVVAGTADAVLMVESEAKE
;
A
#
# COMPACT_ATOMS: atom_id res chain seq x y z
N MET A 1 -7.37 2.91 -28.45
CA MET A 1 -6.34 2.09 -27.76
C MET A 1 -5.94 2.87 -26.52
N PHE A 2 -5.73 2.21 -25.38
CA PHE A 2 -5.44 2.93 -24.12
C PHE A 2 -3.96 3.29 -24.05
N ASN A 3 -3.64 4.50 -23.58
CA ASN A 3 -2.26 4.89 -23.32
C ASN A 3 -1.86 4.35 -21.95
N THR A 4 -1.10 3.27 -21.95
CA THR A 4 -0.59 2.64 -20.74
C THR A 4 0.83 3.13 -20.46
N HIS A 5 1.10 3.45 -19.20
CA HIS A 5 2.45 3.80 -18.74
C HIS A 5 2.90 2.76 -17.74
N SER A 6 4.15 2.31 -17.88
CA SER A 6 4.75 1.33 -16.98
C SER A 6 6.20 1.69 -16.73
N VAL A 7 6.61 1.58 -15.48
CA VAL A 7 8.00 1.69 -15.05
C VAL A 7 8.36 0.45 -14.25
N GLU A 8 9.62 0.04 -14.35
CA GLU A 8 10.15 -1.14 -13.66
C GLU A 8 11.53 -0.81 -13.11
N ILE A 9 11.78 -1.26 -11.88
CA ILE A 9 13.07 -1.14 -11.21
C ILE A 9 13.41 -2.47 -10.52
N ASP A 10 14.70 -2.75 -10.35
CA ASP A 10 15.13 -3.74 -9.37
C ASP A 10 15.14 -3.10 -7.98
N TRP A 11 14.42 -3.71 -7.04
CA TRP A 11 14.35 -3.27 -5.66
C TRP A 11 14.62 -4.45 -4.74
N GLY A 12 15.79 -4.46 -4.09
CA GLY A 12 16.16 -5.57 -3.20
C GLY A 12 16.22 -6.92 -3.93
N GLY A 13 16.72 -6.95 -5.17
CA GLY A 13 16.92 -8.16 -5.96
C GLY A 13 15.67 -8.72 -6.63
N ARG A 14 14.54 -7.99 -6.57
CA ARG A 14 13.26 -8.38 -7.17
C ARG A 14 12.71 -7.24 -8.04
N PRO A 15 12.04 -7.55 -9.16
CA PRO A 15 11.46 -6.53 -10.02
C PRO A 15 10.23 -5.91 -9.34
N LEU A 16 10.26 -4.60 -9.13
CA LEU A 16 9.10 -3.77 -8.81
C LEU A 16 8.61 -3.08 -10.07
N ARG A 17 7.36 -3.32 -10.45
CA ARG A 17 6.73 -2.71 -11.62
C ARG A 17 5.48 -1.93 -11.21
N LEU A 18 5.35 -0.71 -11.71
CA LEU A 18 4.17 0.14 -11.53
C LEU A 18 3.53 0.41 -12.90
N GLU A 19 2.23 0.15 -13.03
CA GLU A 19 1.46 0.32 -14.27
C GLU A 19 0.21 1.19 -14.03
N THR A 20 -0.06 2.11 -14.95
CA THR A 20 -1.27 2.95 -14.95
C THR A 20 -1.84 3.13 -16.36
N GLY A 21 -3.06 3.67 -16.46
CA GLY A 21 -3.73 3.97 -17.74
C GLY A 21 -4.48 2.78 -18.37
N LYS A 22 -4.40 1.58 -17.78
CA LYS A 22 -5.14 0.39 -18.24
C LYS A 22 -6.40 0.11 -17.43
N ILE A 23 -6.27 0.03 -16.11
CA ILE A 23 -7.32 -0.38 -15.17
C ILE A 23 -7.82 0.82 -14.34
N ALA A 24 -9.10 0.81 -13.96
CA ALA A 24 -9.72 1.77 -13.04
C ALA A 24 -9.55 3.26 -13.42
N ARG A 25 -9.54 3.59 -14.72
CA ARG A 25 -9.35 4.96 -15.27
C ARG A 25 -10.40 6.00 -14.85
N GLN A 26 -11.45 5.60 -14.15
CA GLN A 26 -12.45 6.54 -13.61
C GLN A 26 -12.06 7.05 -12.21
N ALA A 27 -11.13 6.38 -11.52
CA ALA A 27 -10.53 6.93 -10.32
C ALA A 27 -9.62 8.11 -10.69
N ASP A 28 -9.42 9.04 -9.77
CA ASP A 28 -8.53 10.18 -9.99
C ASP A 28 -7.08 9.69 -10.15
N GLY A 29 -6.67 8.69 -9.38
CA GLY A 29 -5.42 7.95 -9.56
C GLY A 29 -5.63 6.44 -9.45
N ALA A 30 -4.98 5.66 -10.31
CA ALA A 30 -5.01 4.21 -10.27
C ALA A 30 -3.68 3.60 -10.70
N VAL A 31 -3.12 2.71 -9.87
CA VAL A 31 -1.84 2.04 -10.12
C VAL A 31 -1.97 0.56 -9.80
N ILE A 32 -1.56 -0.28 -10.74
CA ILE A 32 -1.24 -1.68 -10.48
C ILE A 32 0.23 -1.76 -10.17
N ALA A 33 0.56 -2.28 -9.00
CA ALA A 33 1.93 -2.55 -8.60
C ALA A 33 2.16 -4.05 -8.53
N SER A 34 3.30 -4.52 -9.02
CA SER A 34 3.76 -5.89 -8.85
C SER A 34 5.18 -5.92 -8.29
N TYR A 35 5.44 -6.80 -7.33
CA TYR A 35 6.76 -7.03 -6.77
C TYR A 35 6.96 -8.55 -6.70
N GLY A 36 7.88 -9.07 -7.52
CA GLY A 36 7.86 -10.49 -7.86
C GLY A 36 6.55 -10.85 -8.57
N GLU A 37 5.82 -11.83 -8.04
CA GLU A 37 4.52 -12.27 -8.58
C GLU A 37 3.32 -11.80 -7.72
N THR A 38 3.57 -11.13 -6.60
CA THR A 38 2.55 -10.45 -5.80
C THR A 38 2.09 -9.16 -6.50
N VAL A 39 0.77 -8.97 -6.60
CA VAL A 39 0.15 -7.87 -7.35
C VAL A 39 -0.94 -7.21 -6.52
N VAL A 40 -0.91 -5.88 -6.46
CA VAL A 40 -1.95 -5.04 -5.84
C VAL A 40 -2.46 -3.98 -6.80
N LEU A 41 -3.72 -3.59 -6.65
CA LEU A 41 -4.31 -2.42 -7.30
C LEU A 41 -4.60 -1.37 -6.23
N ALA A 42 -3.99 -0.20 -6.35
CA ALA A 42 -4.31 0.97 -5.54
C ALA A 42 -5.11 1.98 -6.38
N THR A 43 -6.20 2.49 -5.82
CA THR A 43 -7.03 3.53 -6.41
C THR A 43 -7.27 4.66 -5.42
N VAL A 44 -7.22 5.90 -5.91
CA VAL A 44 -7.48 7.12 -5.15
C VAL A 44 -8.62 7.87 -5.82
N VAL A 45 -9.58 8.28 -5.01
CA VAL A 45 -10.66 9.18 -5.43
C VAL A 45 -10.81 10.29 -4.41
N ALA A 46 -10.96 11.52 -4.89
CA ALA A 46 -11.26 12.66 -4.06
C ALA A 46 -12.52 13.40 -4.52
N ALA A 47 -13.34 13.84 -3.57
CA ALA A 47 -14.42 14.75 -3.86
C ALA A 47 -13.88 16.07 -4.43
N LYS A 48 -14.62 16.69 -5.34
CA LYS A 48 -14.23 17.99 -5.93
C LYS A 48 -14.43 19.17 -4.98
N ALA A 49 -15.28 19.00 -3.97
CA ALA A 49 -15.59 20.00 -2.96
C ALA A 49 -15.71 19.34 -1.58
N PRO A 50 -15.41 20.06 -0.49
CA PRO A 50 -15.61 19.57 0.86
C PRO A 50 -17.10 19.43 1.17
N ARG A 51 -17.46 18.49 2.05
CA ARG A 51 -18.83 18.39 2.59
C ARG A 51 -19.07 19.54 3.56
N GLU A 52 -20.32 20.00 3.65
CA GLU A 52 -20.70 21.05 4.60
C GLU A 52 -20.41 20.62 6.05
N GLY A 53 -19.86 21.54 6.85
CA GLY A 53 -19.59 21.32 8.27
C GLY A 53 -18.36 20.47 8.58
N VAL A 54 -17.57 20.04 7.59
CA VAL A 54 -16.32 19.30 7.83
C VAL A 54 -15.20 20.27 8.22
N ASP A 55 -14.58 20.03 9.37
CA ASP A 55 -13.45 20.79 9.90
C ASP A 55 -12.12 19.99 9.93
N PHE A 56 -12.17 18.69 9.66
CA PHE A 56 -11.03 17.77 9.62
C PHE A 56 -10.71 17.27 8.20
N LEU A 57 -9.68 16.46 8.05
CA LEU A 57 -9.36 15.73 6.81
C LEU A 57 -10.12 14.38 6.77
N PRO A 58 -11.21 14.25 5.99
CA PRO A 58 -11.92 12.99 5.76
C PRO A 58 -11.13 12.07 4.81
N LEU A 59 -10.04 11.51 5.32
CA LEU A 59 -9.26 10.47 4.64
C LEU A 59 -9.67 9.09 5.16
N THR A 60 -10.05 8.21 4.23
CA THR A 60 -10.32 6.79 4.49
C THR A 60 -9.36 5.94 3.68
N VAL A 61 -8.76 4.94 4.32
CA VAL A 61 -7.89 3.96 3.67
C VAL A 61 -8.44 2.57 3.93
N ASP A 62 -8.72 1.84 2.84
CA ASP A 62 -9.23 0.47 2.87
C ASP A 62 -8.27 -0.44 2.11
N TYR A 63 -7.52 -1.27 2.84
CA TYR A 63 -6.76 -2.38 2.27
C TYR A 63 -7.58 -3.68 2.38
N GLN A 64 -7.65 -4.44 1.29
CA GLN A 64 -8.40 -5.69 1.22
C GLN A 64 -7.62 -6.80 0.52
N GLU A 65 -7.68 -8.01 1.09
CA GLU A 65 -7.14 -9.22 0.50
C GLU A 65 -8.28 -10.08 -0.06
N LYS A 66 -8.26 -10.30 -1.38
CA LYS A 66 -9.23 -11.22 -1.98
C LYS A 66 -8.73 -12.64 -1.84
N ALA A 67 -9.59 -13.58 -1.44
CA ALA A 67 -9.17 -14.97 -1.22
C ALA A 67 -8.63 -15.61 -2.52
N TYR A 68 -9.11 -15.15 -3.68
CA TYR A 68 -8.62 -15.59 -4.98
C TYR A 68 -7.15 -15.22 -5.22
N ALA A 69 -6.60 -14.19 -4.55
CA ALA A 69 -5.21 -13.79 -4.72
C ALA A 69 -4.24 -14.91 -4.34
N ALA A 70 -4.64 -15.78 -3.40
CA ALA A 70 -3.91 -16.98 -3.00
C ALA A 70 -4.54 -18.27 -3.57
N GLY A 71 -5.42 -18.18 -4.58
CA GLY A 71 -6.10 -19.34 -5.17
C GLY A 71 -7.09 -20.04 -4.25
N ARG A 72 -7.65 -19.34 -3.25
CA ARG A 72 -8.56 -19.91 -2.24
C ARG A 72 -9.98 -19.36 -2.36
N ILE A 73 -10.94 -20.14 -1.86
CA ILE A 73 -12.34 -19.71 -1.66
C ILE A 73 -12.50 -19.32 -0.18
N PRO A 74 -13.19 -18.21 0.16
CA PRO A 74 -13.40 -17.82 1.55
C PRO A 74 -14.03 -18.94 2.40
N GLY A 75 -13.48 -19.18 3.59
CA GLY A 75 -13.86 -20.31 4.44
C GLY A 75 -15.27 -20.18 5.06
N GLY A 76 -15.76 -18.97 5.26
CA GLY A 76 -17.03 -18.69 5.95
C GLY A 76 -18.28 -19.26 5.27
N TYR A 77 -19.41 -19.24 5.97
CA TYR A 77 -20.69 -19.77 5.48
C TYR A 77 -21.10 -19.16 4.12
N PHE A 78 -20.94 -17.85 3.97
CA PHE A 78 -21.33 -17.12 2.75
C PHE A 78 -20.36 -17.26 1.58
N LYS A 79 -19.19 -17.90 1.76
CA LYS A 79 -18.14 -18.05 0.73
C LYS A 79 -17.74 -16.72 0.05
N ARG A 80 -17.77 -15.63 0.81
CA ARG A 80 -17.44 -14.27 0.38
C ARG A 80 -16.61 -13.57 1.45
N GLU A 81 -15.74 -12.67 1.03
CA GLU A 81 -15.03 -11.76 1.93
C GLU A 81 -16.04 -10.90 2.70
N GLY A 82 -15.79 -10.76 4.00
CA GLY A 82 -16.72 -10.13 4.94
C GLY A 82 -16.18 -8.82 5.48
N ARG A 83 -16.23 -8.69 6.81
CA ARG A 83 -15.60 -7.56 7.52
C ARG A 83 -14.08 -7.65 7.39
N PRO A 84 -13.37 -6.50 7.43
CA PRO A 84 -11.92 -6.48 7.45
C PRO A 84 -11.36 -7.37 8.57
N THR A 85 -10.35 -8.15 8.22
CA THR A 85 -9.53 -8.90 9.15
C THR A 85 -8.62 -7.98 9.95
N GLU A 86 -7.95 -8.54 10.96
CA GLU A 86 -6.93 -7.82 11.72
C GLU A 86 -5.80 -7.34 10.81
N LYS A 87 -5.26 -8.23 9.96
CA LYS A 87 -4.24 -7.87 8.96
C LYS A 87 -4.73 -6.73 8.06
N GLU A 88 -5.94 -6.83 7.52
CA GLU A 88 -6.47 -5.79 6.63
C GLU A 88 -6.60 -4.43 7.33
N THR A 89 -7.03 -4.44 8.61
CA THR A 89 -7.17 -3.23 9.42
C THR A 89 -5.79 -2.63 9.76
N LEU A 90 -4.82 -3.47 10.13
CA LEU A 90 -3.46 -3.04 10.47
C LEU A 90 -2.74 -2.46 9.25
N VAL A 91 -2.82 -3.11 8.09
CA VAL A 91 -2.22 -2.61 6.84
C VAL A 91 -2.90 -1.31 6.39
N SER A 92 -4.22 -1.20 6.53
CA SER A 92 -4.93 0.06 6.28
C SER A 92 -4.38 1.21 7.14
N ARG A 93 -4.14 0.96 8.44
CA ARG A 93 -3.51 1.94 9.33
C ARG A 93 -2.05 2.22 8.98
N LEU A 94 -1.31 1.20 8.55
CA LEU A 94 0.08 1.30 8.14
C LEU A 94 0.25 2.23 6.93
N ILE A 95 -0.69 2.16 5.98
CA ILE A 95 -0.78 3.07 4.84
C ILE A 95 -1.23 4.47 5.26
N ASP A 96 -2.27 4.59 6.10
CA ASP A 96 -2.87 5.87 6.50
C ASP A 96 -1.88 6.80 7.23
N ARG A 97 -1.14 6.25 8.20
CA ARG A 97 -0.22 6.99 9.08
C ARG A 97 0.78 7.89 8.34
N PRO A 98 1.57 7.39 7.36
CA PRO A 98 2.53 8.23 6.66
C PRO A 98 1.88 9.21 5.65
N ILE A 99 0.71 8.90 5.08
CA ILE A 99 0.11 9.77 4.05
C ILE A 99 -0.74 10.90 4.64
N ARG A 100 -1.40 10.68 5.78
CA ARG A 100 -2.29 11.67 6.42
C ARG A 100 -1.62 13.02 6.69
N PRO A 101 -0.39 13.12 7.23
CA PRO A 101 0.26 14.41 7.47
C PRO A 101 0.79 15.08 6.19
N LEU A 102 0.75 14.41 5.03
CA LEU A 102 1.29 14.95 3.78
C LEU A 102 0.25 15.68 2.92
N PHE A 103 -1.02 15.67 3.30
CA PHE A 103 -2.01 16.53 2.64
C PHE A 103 -1.76 17.99 3.00
N VAL A 104 -1.96 18.89 2.03
CA VAL A 104 -1.83 20.34 2.27
C VAL A 104 -2.83 20.80 3.33
N ASP A 105 -2.39 21.68 4.22
CA ASP A 105 -3.22 22.26 5.27
C ASP A 105 -4.52 22.85 4.73
N GLY A 106 -5.64 22.52 5.38
CA GLY A 106 -6.97 22.96 4.95
C GLY A 106 -7.61 22.10 3.86
N TRP A 107 -6.95 21.06 3.36
CA TRP A 107 -7.60 20.05 2.52
C TRP A 107 -8.68 19.30 3.31
N ARG A 108 -9.93 19.44 2.88
CA ARG A 108 -11.13 18.89 3.56
C ARG A 108 -12.03 18.11 2.61
N ASN A 109 -11.54 17.83 1.41
CA ASN A 109 -12.28 17.04 0.45
C ASN A 109 -12.16 15.57 0.85
N GLU A 110 -13.29 14.88 0.86
CA GLU A 110 -13.33 13.44 1.10
C GLU A 110 -12.39 12.73 0.14
N THR A 111 -11.41 12.03 0.69
CA THR A 111 -10.38 11.34 -0.06
C THR A 111 -10.41 9.88 0.37
N GLN A 112 -10.62 8.98 -0.58
CA GLN A 112 -10.63 7.54 -0.34
C GLN A 112 -9.47 6.89 -1.08
N VAL A 113 -8.73 6.06 -0.35
CA VAL A 113 -7.73 5.16 -0.90
C VAL A 113 -8.25 3.74 -0.73
N ILE A 114 -8.35 3.00 -1.82
CA ILE A 114 -8.64 1.56 -1.78
C ILE A 114 -7.45 0.83 -2.36
N VAL A 115 -6.93 -0.15 -1.62
CA VAL A 115 -5.90 -1.07 -2.09
C VAL A 115 -6.43 -2.49 -2.04
N THR A 116 -6.33 -3.20 -3.15
CA THR A 116 -6.79 -4.59 -3.25
C THR A 116 -5.64 -5.49 -3.67
N ALA A 117 -5.33 -6.51 -2.86
CA ALA A 117 -4.43 -7.58 -3.28
C ALA A 117 -5.13 -8.48 -4.30
N LEU A 118 -4.54 -8.57 -5.49
CA LEU A 118 -5.07 -9.31 -6.64
C LEU A 118 -4.36 -10.65 -6.85
N SER A 119 -3.09 -10.73 -6.47
CA SER A 119 -2.24 -11.92 -6.55
C SER A 119 -1.28 -11.92 -5.37
N HIS A 120 -1.02 -13.09 -4.79
CA HIS A 120 -0.06 -13.27 -3.71
C HIS A 120 0.82 -14.48 -4.04
N ASP A 121 2.12 -14.27 -4.18
CA ASP A 121 3.09 -15.29 -4.59
C ASP A 121 3.58 -16.21 -3.46
N MET A 122 3.14 -15.93 -2.23
CA MET A 122 3.48 -16.66 -1.00
C MET A 122 4.89 -16.40 -0.48
N GLU A 123 5.60 -15.46 -1.09
CA GLU A 123 6.95 -15.05 -0.70
C GLU A 123 6.99 -13.58 -0.26
N ASN A 124 6.34 -12.69 -1.01
CA ASN A 124 6.35 -11.25 -0.80
C ASN A 124 5.08 -10.80 -0.07
N ASP A 125 5.20 -10.29 1.16
CA ASP A 125 4.05 -9.69 1.85
C ASP A 125 3.55 -8.46 1.06
N PRO A 126 2.24 -8.38 0.72
CA PRO A 126 1.68 -7.28 -0.06
C PRO A 126 1.62 -5.94 0.68
N ASP A 127 1.88 -5.87 1.98
CA ASP A 127 1.71 -4.65 2.78
C ASP A 127 2.62 -3.49 2.32
N VAL A 128 3.91 -3.74 2.17
CA VAL A 128 4.88 -2.74 1.69
C VAL A 128 4.57 -2.35 0.24
N LEU A 129 4.21 -3.34 -0.59
CA LEU A 129 3.80 -3.09 -1.98
C LEU A 129 2.54 -2.21 -2.05
N ALA A 130 1.58 -2.43 -1.15
CA ALA A 130 0.36 -1.64 -1.02
C ALA A 130 0.66 -0.18 -0.64
N MET A 131 1.65 0.06 0.22
CA MET A 131 2.11 1.41 0.56
C MET A 131 2.73 2.11 -0.65
N VAL A 132 3.62 1.43 -1.39
CA VAL A 132 4.25 1.97 -2.61
C VAL A 132 3.20 2.25 -3.69
N ALA A 133 2.25 1.33 -3.91
CA ALA A 133 1.16 1.50 -4.87
C ALA A 133 0.26 2.70 -4.51
N THR A 134 -0.06 2.87 -3.22
CA THR A 134 -0.83 4.02 -2.72
C THR A 134 -0.10 5.33 -2.98
N SER A 135 1.19 5.38 -2.67
CA SER A 135 2.05 6.55 -2.91
C SER A 135 2.02 6.96 -4.38
N ALA A 136 2.18 5.99 -5.28
CA ALA A 136 2.14 6.23 -6.72
C ALA A 136 0.75 6.72 -7.17
N ALA A 137 -0.33 6.08 -6.70
CA ALA A 137 -1.70 6.45 -7.06
C ALA A 137 -2.08 7.85 -6.55
N LEU A 138 -1.69 8.23 -5.32
CA LEU A 138 -1.90 9.57 -4.77
C LEU A 138 -1.16 10.62 -5.60
N THR A 139 0.10 10.35 -5.93
CA THR A 139 0.93 11.27 -6.73
C THR A 139 0.34 11.50 -8.12
N LEU A 140 -0.28 10.48 -8.72
CA LEU A 140 -0.93 10.59 -10.03
C LEU A 140 -2.34 11.20 -9.98
N SER A 141 -3.00 11.20 -8.81
CA SER A 141 -4.41 11.61 -8.68
C SER A 141 -4.65 13.11 -8.79
N GLY A 142 -3.61 13.94 -8.66
CA GLY A 142 -3.74 15.40 -8.65
C GLY A 142 -4.30 15.99 -7.35
N VAL A 143 -4.59 15.16 -6.33
CA VAL A 143 -4.89 15.66 -4.98
C VAL A 143 -3.66 16.39 -4.40
N PRO A 144 -3.84 17.41 -3.54
CA PRO A 144 -2.74 18.19 -3.00
C PRO A 144 -1.99 17.41 -1.90
N PHE A 145 -1.22 16.42 -2.33
CA PHE A 145 -0.42 15.51 -1.53
C PHE A 145 1.07 15.80 -1.72
N ARG A 146 1.79 16.03 -0.62
CA ARG A 146 3.22 16.38 -0.57
C ARG A 146 4.12 15.13 -0.53
N GLY A 147 3.79 14.13 -1.34
CA GLY A 147 4.63 12.95 -1.55
C GLY A 147 5.62 13.15 -2.71
N PRO A 148 6.14 12.05 -3.29
CA PRO A 148 5.82 10.65 -2.98
C PRO A 148 6.43 10.19 -1.64
N ILE A 149 5.89 9.11 -1.10
CA ILE A 149 6.52 8.32 -0.02
C ILE A 149 7.12 7.03 -0.57
N GLY A 150 8.18 6.56 0.06
CA GLY A 150 8.67 5.18 -0.02
C GLY A 150 8.28 4.41 1.24
N ALA A 151 8.29 3.09 1.14
CA ALA A 151 8.14 2.18 2.27
C ALA A 151 9.09 0.99 2.10
N ALA A 152 9.58 0.42 3.19
CA ALA A 152 10.41 -0.77 3.19
C ALA A 152 10.19 -1.58 4.46
N ARG A 153 10.35 -2.90 4.37
CA ARG A 153 10.48 -3.79 5.52
C ARG A 153 11.95 -4.14 5.71
N VAL A 154 12.43 -4.14 6.94
CA VAL A 154 13.82 -4.43 7.30
C VAL A 154 13.85 -5.58 8.29
N GLY A 155 14.49 -6.67 7.87
CA GLY A 155 14.84 -7.81 8.71
C GLY A 155 16.23 -7.66 9.33
N PHE A 156 16.52 -8.45 10.36
CA PHE A 156 17.87 -8.64 10.91
C PHE A 156 18.18 -10.13 11.03
N ILE A 157 18.98 -10.64 10.09
CA ILE A 157 19.29 -12.07 9.91
C ILE A 157 20.80 -12.22 9.82
N ASN A 158 21.38 -13.17 10.56
CA ASN A 158 22.83 -13.42 10.58
C ASN A 158 23.68 -12.15 10.81
N ASP A 159 23.25 -11.32 11.77
CA ASP A 159 23.88 -10.02 12.11
C ASP A 159 23.88 -8.96 10.99
N GLU A 160 23.05 -9.16 9.94
CA GLU A 160 22.93 -8.23 8.81
C GLU A 160 21.49 -7.72 8.63
N TYR A 161 21.35 -6.48 8.18
CA TYR A 161 20.07 -5.92 7.78
C TYR A 161 19.66 -6.42 6.39
N VAL A 162 18.48 -7.03 6.30
CA VAL A 162 17.93 -7.57 5.06
C VAL A 162 16.77 -6.70 4.60
N LEU A 163 16.80 -6.26 3.33
CA LEU A 163 15.73 -5.44 2.73
C LEU A 163 14.59 -6.33 2.22
N ASN A 164 13.37 -6.03 2.65
CA ASN A 164 12.14 -6.71 2.27
C ASN A 164 12.27 -8.25 2.35
N PRO A 165 12.67 -8.82 3.51
CA PRO A 165 12.82 -10.27 3.66
C PRO A 165 11.56 -11.00 3.19
N ALA A 166 11.75 -12.14 2.53
CA ALA A 166 10.63 -13.00 2.13
C ALA A 166 9.97 -13.66 3.34
N LEU A 167 8.71 -14.08 3.20
CA LEU A 167 7.90 -14.64 4.28
C LEU A 167 8.52 -15.89 4.92
N ASP A 168 9.29 -16.66 4.17
CA ASP A 168 10.04 -17.82 4.66
C ASP A 168 11.27 -17.42 5.51
N GLU A 169 11.93 -16.31 5.17
CA GLU A 169 13.04 -15.72 5.93
C GLU A 169 12.58 -15.03 7.23
N MET A 170 11.32 -14.59 7.30
CA MET A 170 10.76 -13.90 8.47
C MET A 170 10.80 -14.73 9.76
N GLY A 171 10.87 -16.06 9.69
CA GLY A 171 11.04 -16.90 10.87
C GLY A 171 12.40 -16.73 11.56
N GLU A 172 13.43 -16.42 10.78
CA GLU A 172 14.83 -16.33 11.21
C GLU A 172 15.21 -14.93 11.70
N THR A 173 14.39 -13.93 11.38
CA THR A 173 14.67 -12.54 11.74
C THR A 173 14.56 -12.27 13.24
N GLN A 174 15.48 -11.44 13.75
CA GLN A 174 15.42 -10.85 15.09
C GLN A 174 14.68 -9.50 15.10
N LEU A 175 14.46 -8.91 13.93
CA LEU A 175 13.81 -7.61 13.76
C LEU A 175 12.78 -7.70 12.65
N ASP A 176 11.56 -7.26 12.90
CA ASP A 176 10.59 -6.96 11.87
C ASP A 176 10.25 -5.47 11.95
N LEU A 177 10.82 -4.67 11.06
CA LEU A 177 10.64 -3.22 11.06
C LEU A 177 10.07 -2.77 9.71
N VAL A 178 8.89 -2.16 9.73
CA VAL A 178 8.34 -1.44 8.57
C VAL A 178 8.53 0.05 8.76
N VAL A 179 9.15 0.68 7.76
CA VAL A 179 9.42 2.12 7.73
C VAL A 179 8.83 2.76 6.49
N ALA A 180 8.29 3.96 6.63
CA ALA A 180 7.87 4.79 5.51
C ALA A 180 8.31 6.25 5.70
N GLY A 181 8.63 6.90 4.58
CA GLY A 181 9.17 8.26 4.58
C GLY A 181 9.14 8.93 3.21
N THR A 182 9.39 10.23 3.19
CA THR A 182 9.68 11.00 1.97
C THR A 182 11.17 10.98 1.67
N ALA A 183 11.60 11.71 0.64
CA ALA A 183 13.01 11.94 0.38
C ALA A 183 13.73 12.67 1.53
N ASP A 184 13.01 13.49 2.32
CA ASP A 184 13.59 14.36 3.34
C ASP A 184 13.51 13.78 4.75
N ALA A 185 12.49 12.96 5.05
CA ALA A 185 12.22 12.53 6.42
C ALA A 185 11.53 11.17 6.50
N VAL A 186 11.88 10.43 7.56
CA VAL A 186 11.12 9.27 8.02
C VAL A 186 9.84 9.77 8.68
N LEU A 187 8.70 9.19 8.30
CA LEU A 187 7.38 9.60 8.76
C LEU A 187 6.74 8.59 9.72
N MET A 188 6.99 7.31 9.50
CA MET A 188 6.35 6.24 10.23
C MET A 188 7.32 5.07 10.38
N VAL A 189 7.36 4.53 11.59
CA VAL A 189 8.05 3.29 11.93
C VAL A 189 7.07 2.44 12.73
N GLU A 190 6.97 1.16 12.37
CA GLU A 190 6.30 0.12 13.13
C GLU A 190 7.27 -1.06 13.24
N SER A 191 7.48 -1.60 14.44
CA SER A 191 8.49 -2.65 14.62
C SER A 191 8.16 -3.63 15.73
N GLU A 192 8.54 -4.89 15.49
CA GLU A 192 8.64 -5.96 16.48
C GLU A 192 10.09 -6.46 16.51
N ALA A 193 10.67 -6.66 17.70
CA ALA A 193 12.05 -7.09 17.85
C ALA A 193 12.17 -8.16 18.95
N LYS A 194 13.07 -9.13 18.73
CA LYS A 194 13.41 -10.18 19.70
C LYS A 194 14.63 -9.73 20.52
N GLU A 195 14.48 -9.69 21.84
CA GLU A 195 15.57 -9.45 22.80
C GLU A 195 16.41 -10.70 23.06
#